data_AF-A0AAE7CYQ6-F1
#
_entry.id   AF-A0AAE7CYQ6-F1
#
_cell.length_a   1.000
_cell.length_b   1.000
_cell.length_c   1.000
_cell.angle_alpha   90.00
_cell.angle_beta   90.00
_cell.angle_gamma   90.00
#
_symmetry.space_group_name_H-M   'P 1'
#
loop_
_entity.id
_entity.type
_entity.pdbx_description
1 polymer ?
#
loop_
_entity_poly.entity_id
_entity_poly.type
_entity_poly.pdbx_seq_one_letter_code
_entity_poly.pdbx_strand_id
1 'polypeptide(L)'
;MKKRDLFLCIAASTLMLSGCVAYDRAENFFTKPVVKDVKKGMSRQEVNQIAGPASTQATMLHARGTCNTYVLGTRDGKVQYYFVSFDETGHVLNKGFQSCQEYDTNPKF
;
A
#
# COMPACT_ATOMS: atom_id res chain seq x y z
N MET A 1 37.39 -68.77 0.35
CA MET A 1 38.36 -67.67 0.10
C MET A 1 37.70 -66.57 -0.73
N LYS A 2 37.65 -65.33 -0.20
CA LYS A 2 37.63 -63.99 -0.87
C LYS A 2 36.85 -63.85 -2.21
N LYS A 3 35.91 -62.91 -2.38
CA LYS A 3 36.05 -61.46 -2.14
C LYS A 3 34.68 -60.78 -1.89
N ARG A 4 34.68 -59.83 -0.96
CA ARG A 4 33.63 -58.84 -0.68
C ARG A 4 33.85 -57.66 -1.61
N ASP A 5 32.82 -57.26 -2.37
CA ASP A 5 32.74 -55.92 -2.93
C ASP A 5 31.54 -55.20 -2.28
N LEU A 6 31.90 -54.44 -1.25
CA LEU A 6 31.10 -53.39 -0.64
C LEU A 6 31.32 -52.14 -1.50
N PHE A 7 30.27 -51.46 -1.97
CA PHE A 7 30.05 -50.01 -1.79
C PHE A 7 28.99 -49.42 -2.75
N LEU A 8 28.07 -48.69 -2.11
CA LEU A 8 27.49 -47.39 -2.52
C LEU A 8 26.67 -47.31 -3.82
N CYS A 9 25.40 -46.88 -3.72
CA CYS A 9 24.98 -45.60 -4.31
C CYS A 9 23.53 -45.21 -3.97
N ILE A 10 23.43 -44.22 -3.08
CA ILE A 10 22.62 -42.99 -3.18
C ILE A 10 21.10 -43.08 -2.98
N ALA A 11 20.75 -42.69 -1.75
CA ALA A 11 19.60 -41.95 -1.24
C ALA A 11 18.61 -41.29 -2.23
N ALA A 12 17.32 -41.45 -1.87
CA ALA A 12 16.29 -40.43 -1.71
C ALA A 12 16.38 -39.13 -2.54
N SER A 13 15.33 -38.83 -3.31
CA SER A 13 14.29 -37.89 -2.87
C SER A 13 13.31 -37.57 -3.99
N THR A 14 12.06 -37.44 -3.58
CA THR A 14 10.88 -37.02 -4.31
C THR A 14 11.11 -35.67 -5.00
N LEU A 15 11.06 -35.61 -6.33
CA LEU A 15 10.95 -34.34 -7.05
C LEU A 15 9.48 -33.92 -7.07
N MET A 16 8.98 -33.44 -5.93
CA MET A 16 7.83 -32.54 -5.89
C MET A 16 8.31 -31.22 -6.51
N LEU A 17 8.11 -31.00 -7.80
CA LEU A 17 8.12 -29.65 -8.35
C LEU A 17 6.86 -28.94 -7.88
N SER A 18 6.80 -28.59 -6.59
CA SER A 18 5.95 -27.49 -6.15
C SER A 18 6.59 -26.23 -6.73
N GLY A 19 6.07 -25.80 -7.88
CA GLY A 19 6.42 -24.50 -8.42
C GLY A 19 6.16 -23.45 -7.36
N CYS A 20 7.23 -22.93 -6.76
CA CYS A 20 7.22 -21.63 -6.10
C CYS A 20 7.01 -20.60 -7.21
N VAL A 21 5.79 -20.53 -7.76
CA VAL A 21 5.31 -19.24 -8.20
C VAL A 21 5.38 -18.40 -6.93
N ALA A 22 6.36 -17.51 -6.87
CA ALA A 22 6.24 -16.36 -6.01
C ALA A 22 4.93 -15.73 -6.49
N TYR A 23 3.84 -16.07 -5.80
CA TYR A 23 2.55 -15.47 -5.99
C TYR A 23 2.81 -14.02 -5.60
N ASP A 24 3.12 -13.22 -6.62
CA ASP A 24 3.22 -11.79 -6.52
C ASP A 24 1.81 -11.35 -6.19
N ARG A 25 1.50 -11.37 -4.89
CA ARG A 25 0.20 -10.97 -4.37
C ARG A 25 0.13 -9.50 -4.73
N ALA A 26 -0.50 -9.20 -5.86
CA ALA A 26 -0.73 -7.85 -6.35
C ALA A 26 -1.02 -6.97 -5.14
N GLU A 27 -0.15 -5.99 -4.89
CA GLU A 27 -0.13 -5.26 -3.63
C GLU A 27 -1.54 -4.71 -3.35
N ASN A 28 -2.19 -5.26 -2.32
CA ASN A 28 -3.58 -4.91 -2.04
C ASN A 28 -3.62 -3.61 -1.26
N PHE A 29 -3.64 -2.49 -1.97
CA PHE A 29 -3.69 -1.17 -1.36
C PHE A 29 -4.92 -0.93 -0.47
N PHE A 30 -6.02 -1.68 -0.64
CA PHE A 30 -7.21 -1.56 0.19
C PHE A 30 -6.97 -2.01 1.64
N THR A 31 -5.91 -2.78 1.91
CA THR A 31 -5.56 -3.18 3.29
C THR A 31 -4.64 -2.19 3.98
N LYS A 32 -4.13 -1.16 3.27
CA LYS A 32 -3.28 -0.13 3.88
C LYS A 32 -4.11 0.68 4.89
N PRO A 33 -3.59 1.00 6.09
CA PRO A 33 -4.36 1.68 7.15
C PRO A 33 -5.04 2.98 6.69
N VAL A 34 -4.32 3.82 5.92
CA VAL A 34 -4.86 5.08 5.39
C VAL A 34 -6.07 4.89 4.47
N VAL A 35 -6.13 3.76 3.76
CA VAL A 35 -7.24 3.46 2.86
C VAL A 35 -8.41 2.85 3.63
N LYS A 36 -8.10 1.86 4.47
CA LYS A 36 -9.08 1.04 5.20
C LYS A 36 -9.73 1.77 6.37
N ASP A 37 -8.92 2.43 7.20
CA ASP A 37 -9.32 2.82 8.55
C ASP A 37 -9.60 4.31 8.70
N VAL A 38 -9.04 5.17 7.84
CA VAL A 38 -9.39 6.61 7.80
C VAL A 38 -10.82 6.78 7.28
N LYS A 39 -11.64 7.55 8.00
CA LYS A 39 -13.05 7.80 7.65
C LYS A 39 -13.32 9.30 7.57
N LYS A 40 -14.37 9.66 6.84
CA LYS A 40 -14.88 11.03 6.79
C LYS A 40 -15.23 11.50 8.21
N GLY A 41 -14.88 12.75 8.51
CA GLY A 41 -15.07 13.35 9.83
C GLY A 41 -13.98 13.08 10.86
N MET A 42 -13.01 12.18 10.60
CA MET A 42 -11.87 12.00 11.51
C MET A 42 -11.01 13.26 11.58
N SER A 43 -10.45 13.56 12.75
CA SER A 43 -9.48 14.64 12.93
C SER A 43 -8.12 14.30 12.29
N ARG A 44 -7.32 15.32 12.01
CA ARG A 44 -5.91 15.14 11.59
C ARG A 44 -5.11 14.25 12.54
N GLN A 45 -5.35 14.36 13.84
CA GLN A 45 -4.62 13.59 14.83
C GLN A 45 -4.93 12.09 14.72
N GLU A 46 -6.22 11.74 14.58
CA GLU A 46 -6.63 10.34 14.33
C GLU A 46 -6.06 9.82 13.01
N VAL A 47 -6.08 10.63 11.94
CA VAL A 47 -5.47 10.24 10.65
C VAL A 47 -3.98 9.98 10.80
N ASN A 48 -3.24 10.84 11.50
CA ASN A 48 -1.80 10.66 11.71
C ASN A 48 -1.50 9.41 12.55
N GLN A 49 -2.35 9.06 13.51
CA GLN A 49 -2.22 7.81 14.28
C GLN A 49 -2.44 6.56 13.42
N ILE A 50 -3.37 6.63 12.47
CA ILE A 50 -3.70 5.51 11.58
C ILE A 50 -2.68 5.38 10.45
N ALA A 51 -2.39 6.48 9.76
CA ALA A 51 -1.67 6.50 8.50
C ALA A 51 -0.17 6.81 8.65
N GLY A 52 0.24 7.34 9.81
CA GLY A 52 1.58 7.90 9.99
C GLY A 52 1.75 9.23 9.26
N PRO A 53 3.00 9.69 9.07
CA PRO A 53 3.29 10.95 8.40
C PRO A 53 2.90 10.90 6.91
N ALA A 54 2.31 11.99 6.43
CA ALA A 54 2.05 12.15 5.01
C ALA A 54 3.36 12.34 4.23
N SER A 55 3.40 11.89 2.97
CA SER A 55 4.51 12.13 2.05
C SER A 55 4.60 13.61 1.67
N THR A 56 3.45 14.26 1.47
CA THR A 56 3.36 15.71 1.28
C THR A 56 2.08 16.25 1.90
N GLN A 57 2.10 17.54 2.24
CA GLN A 57 0.93 18.29 2.69
C GLN A 57 0.78 19.54 1.83
N ALA A 58 -0.46 19.90 1.49
CA ALA A 58 -0.75 21.07 0.66
C ALA A 58 -2.01 21.78 1.17
N THR A 59 -2.04 23.10 1.06
CA THR A 59 -3.28 23.88 1.12
C THR A 59 -3.93 23.80 -0.26
N MET A 60 -5.21 23.49 -0.32
CA MET A 60 -5.93 23.34 -1.58
C MET A 60 -6.28 24.71 -2.16
N LEU A 61 -6.17 24.86 -3.48
CA LEU A 61 -6.46 26.10 -4.20
C LEU A 61 -7.87 26.11 -4.79
N HIS A 62 -8.34 24.97 -5.31
CA HIS A 62 -9.68 24.83 -5.90
C HIS A 62 -10.62 23.99 -5.05
N ALA A 63 -10.09 23.03 -4.29
CA ALA A 63 -10.85 22.33 -3.24
C ALA A 63 -10.80 23.09 -1.92
N ARG A 64 -11.62 22.65 -0.95
CA ARG A 64 -11.66 23.25 0.39
C ARG A 64 -10.59 22.68 1.32
N GLY A 65 -10.04 23.53 2.17
CA GLY A 65 -9.18 23.18 3.29
C GLY A 65 -7.77 22.74 2.87
N THR A 66 -7.25 21.67 3.48
CA THR A 66 -5.90 21.17 3.17
C THR A 66 -5.94 19.70 2.79
N CYS A 67 -4.82 19.17 2.32
CA CYS A 67 -4.73 17.80 1.88
C CYS A 67 -3.38 17.16 2.20
N ASN A 68 -3.41 15.88 2.54
CA ASN A 68 -2.25 15.02 2.74
C ASN A 68 -2.16 14.00 1.60
N THR A 69 -0.99 13.87 0.98
CA THR A 69 -0.70 12.78 0.02
C THR A 69 0.11 11.69 0.71
N TYR A 70 -0.24 10.43 0.46
CA TYR A 70 0.45 9.24 0.91
C TYR A 70 0.91 8.43 -0.30
N VAL A 71 2.11 7.87 -0.24
CA VAL A 71 2.59 6.87 -1.19
C VAL A 71 2.19 5.49 -0.68
N LEU A 72 1.36 4.76 -1.42
CA LEU A 72 0.92 3.42 -1.01
C LEU A 72 1.90 2.32 -1.41
N GLY A 73 2.61 2.52 -2.51
CA GLY A 73 3.53 1.56 -3.14
C GLY A 73 3.61 1.81 -4.64
N THR A 74 3.98 0.77 -5.40
CA THR A 74 4.12 0.83 -6.85
C THR A 74 3.28 -0.27 -7.50
N ARG A 75 2.52 0.07 -8.54
CA ARG A 75 1.76 -0.89 -9.35
C ARG A 75 2.03 -0.61 -10.83
N ASP A 76 2.40 -1.65 -11.56
CA ASP A 76 2.74 -1.56 -13.00
C ASP A 76 3.82 -0.50 -13.29
N GLY A 77 4.83 -0.41 -12.41
CA GLY A 77 5.91 0.57 -12.50
C GLY A 77 5.52 2.02 -12.18
N LYS A 78 4.27 2.27 -11.78
CA LYS A 78 3.76 3.58 -11.40
C LYS A 78 3.56 3.68 -9.90
N VAL A 79 3.96 4.80 -9.32
CA VAL A 79 3.71 5.09 -7.90
C VAL A 79 2.20 5.27 -7.70
N GLN A 80 1.64 4.54 -6.73
CA GLN A 80 0.25 4.70 -6.36
C GLN A 80 0.14 5.68 -5.20
N TYR A 81 -0.46 6.83 -5.47
CA TYR A 81 -0.78 7.84 -4.45
C TYR A 81 -2.17 7.63 -3.86
N TYR A 82 -2.34 8.15 -2.65
CA TYR A 82 -3.62 8.26 -1.97
C TYR A 82 -3.71 9.59 -1.24
N PHE A 83 -4.80 10.33 -1.44
CA PHE A 83 -5.01 11.60 -0.76
C PHE A 83 -6.03 11.45 0.37
N VAL A 84 -5.85 12.28 1.39
CA VAL A 84 -6.86 12.57 2.42
C VAL A 84 -6.98 14.08 2.52
N SER A 85 -8.13 14.63 2.18
CA SER A 85 -8.42 16.06 2.35
C SER A 85 -9.12 16.32 3.67
N PHE A 86 -8.89 17.51 4.21
CA PHE A 86 -9.45 17.99 5.45
C PHE A 86 -10.18 19.31 5.19
N ASP A 87 -11.31 19.51 5.85
CA ASP A 87 -11.98 20.81 5.86
C ASP A 87 -11.21 21.85 6.69
N GLU A 88 -11.76 23.06 6.76
CA GLU A 88 -11.20 24.19 7.50
C GLU A 88 -11.07 23.94 9.01
N THR A 89 -11.88 23.02 9.54
CA THR A 89 -11.84 22.62 10.96
C THR A 89 -10.85 21.48 11.22
N GLY A 90 -10.21 20.95 10.18
CA GLY A 90 -9.24 19.88 10.28
C GLY A 90 -9.85 18.47 10.35
N HIS A 91 -11.08 18.29 9.89
CA HIS A 91 -11.73 16.97 9.81
C HIS A 91 -11.74 16.45 8.37
N VAL A 92 -11.62 15.14 8.20
CA VAL A 92 -11.53 14.49 6.88
C VAL A 92 -12.79 14.80 6.06
N LEU A 93 -12.59 15.38 4.88
CA LEU A 93 -13.65 15.71 3.94
C LEU A 93 -13.79 14.63 2.86
N ASN A 94 -12.70 14.31 2.16
CA ASN A 94 -12.64 13.34 1.06
C ASN A 94 -11.33 12.54 1.09
N LYS A 95 -11.32 11.39 0.40
CA LYS A 95 -10.14 10.53 0.24
C LYS A 95 -10.19 9.73 -1.06
N GLY A 96 -9.06 9.37 -1.64
CA GLY A 96 -9.05 8.62 -2.91
C GLY A 96 -7.68 8.33 -3.52
N PHE A 97 -7.66 7.51 -4.58
CA PHE A 97 -6.46 7.01 -5.26
C PHE A 97 -5.88 8.00 -6.27
N GLN A 98 -5.32 9.09 -5.76
CA GLN A 98 -4.60 10.12 -6.50
C GLN A 98 -3.81 10.98 -5.51
N SER A 99 -2.97 11.88 -5.99
CA SER A 99 -2.30 12.89 -5.18
C SER A 99 -3.22 14.07 -4.84
N CYS A 100 -2.82 14.89 -3.85
CA CYS A 100 -3.53 16.14 -3.57
C CYS A 100 -3.57 17.09 -4.77
N GLN A 101 -2.49 17.16 -5.54
CA GLN A 101 -2.40 18.02 -6.72
C GLN A 101 -3.41 17.62 -7.80
N GLU A 102 -3.53 16.31 -8.06
CA GLU A 102 -4.50 15.77 -9.02
C GLU A 102 -5.93 16.01 -8.54
N TYR A 103 -6.20 15.78 -7.25
CA TYR A 103 -7.50 16.06 -6.65
C TYR A 103 -7.87 17.55 -6.74
N ASP A 104 -6.93 18.45 -6.50
CA ASP A 104 -7.15 19.90 -6.54
C ASP A 104 -7.40 20.43 -7.95
N THR A 105 -7.02 19.68 -9.00
CA THR A 105 -7.29 20.09 -10.39
C THR A 105 -8.75 19.89 -10.78
N ASN A 106 -9.42 18.88 -10.23
CA ASN A 106 -10.83 18.57 -10.51
C ASN A 106 -11.52 17.95 -9.28
N PRO A 107 -11.81 18.77 -8.25
CA PRO A 107 -12.36 18.26 -7.00
C PRO A 107 -13.76 17.67 -7.19
N LYS A 108 -13.99 16.51 -6.57
CA LYS A 108 -15.32 15.93 -6.39
C LYS A 108 -15.86 16.40 -5.03
N PHE A 109 -16.93 17.19 -5.06
CA PHE A 109 -17.59 17.72 -3.87
C PHE A 109 -18.65 16.74 -3.34
#